data_AF-A0AAJ6NZ58-F1
#
_entry.id   AF-A0AAJ6NZ58-F1
#
_cell.length_a   1.000
_cell.length_b   1.000
_cell.length_c   1.000
_cell.angle_alpha   90.00
_cell.angle_beta   90.00
_cell.angle_gamma   90.00
#
_symmetry.space_group_name_H-M   'P 1'
#
loop_
_entity.id
_entity.type
_entity.pdbx_description
1 polymer ?
#
loop_
_entity_poly.entity_id
_entity_poly.type
_entity_poly.pdbx_seq_one_letter_code
_entity_poly.pdbx_strand_id
1 'polypeptide(L)'
;MTITLDTFKSPEFRGSFSKLPICQLLNGKNILFIKSDNIKLSGWIKRGEVENLITQLQATPKGKKFTLPEGYDVACGIPFIHTYRNGNSESGLAFECPRLHVLASSPRMIEVNDKGAEAGIGRKGDILGNFETWHGQSVRESHPKEFTTLRTLHLIYLVDTNGNFLHKVPLVLTVHGGAAAFFGQQLENFYKLVEIAYSDSQGDSFYTLNEQARAVTIFQPTFDTELVGSEARAEVCAVVGFNEPTAENVQEFFNLANAEKIWGTQRSLSGFASRYLKQFEKFHQIAPGVEVDEFPEEQFGKTMPMNQVDEIEDNDPDNF
;
A
#
# COMPACT_ATOMS: atom_id res chain seq x y z
N MET A 1 25.17 35.21 -7.49
CA MET A 1 24.33 34.64 -6.42
C MET A 1 24.88 33.27 -6.10
N THR A 2 25.48 33.08 -4.93
CA THR A 2 26.08 31.79 -4.56
C THR A 2 24.98 30.92 -4.00
N ILE A 3 24.54 29.92 -4.78
CA ILE A 3 23.55 28.95 -4.32
C ILE A 3 24.24 28.05 -3.29
N THR A 4 23.70 27.98 -2.07
CA THR A 4 24.23 27.13 -0.99
C THR A 4 23.31 25.93 -0.76
N LEU A 5 23.78 24.93 0.00
CA LEU A 5 22.96 23.77 0.36
C LEU A 5 21.68 24.17 1.12
N ASP A 6 21.74 25.27 1.87
CA ASP A 6 20.59 25.80 2.61
C ASP A 6 19.56 26.47 1.69
N THR A 7 19.99 27.01 0.54
CA THR A 7 19.08 27.46 -0.53
C THR A 7 18.15 26.32 -0.95
N PHE A 8 18.69 25.11 -1.16
CA PHE A 8 17.90 23.92 -1.56
C PHE A 8 17.02 23.32 -0.46
N LYS A 9 17.22 23.70 0.81
CA LYS A 9 16.38 23.22 1.93
C LYS A 9 15.10 24.05 2.10
N SER A 10 15.07 25.26 1.56
CA SER A 10 13.94 26.17 1.67
C SER A 10 12.71 25.64 0.89
N PRO A 11 11.48 25.91 1.35
CA PRO A 11 10.26 25.39 0.72
C PRO A 11 10.11 25.77 -0.77
N GLU A 12 10.65 26.92 -1.17
CA GLU A 12 10.64 27.44 -2.54
C GLU A 12 11.49 26.62 -3.54
N PHE A 13 12.49 25.86 -3.07
CA PHE A 13 13.31 24.97 -3.89
C PHE A 13 12.97 23.49 -3.73
N ARG A 14 12.01 23.14 -2.85
CA ARG A 14 11.47 21.79 -2.76
C ARG A 14 10.51 21.55 -3.93
N GLY A 15 11.01 20.91 -4.97
CA GLY A 15 10.18 20.47 -6.08
C GLY A 15 9.05 19.53 -5.62
N SER A 16 7.92 19.58 -6.31
CA SER A 16 6.88 18.54 -6.19
C SER A 16 7.37 17.26 -6.86
N PHE A 17 7.30 16.12 -6.18
CA PHE A 17 7.49 14.82 -6.83
C PHE A 17 6.47 14.68 -7.95
N SER A 18 6.92 14.73 -9.21
CA SER A 18 6.00 14.69 -10.35
C SER A 18 5.29 13.34 -10.49
N LYS A 19 5.93 12.25 -10.01
CA LYS A 19 5.39 10.90 -10.07
C LYS A 19 5.83 10.06 -8.87
N LEU A 20 4.88 9.51 -8.12
CA LEU A 20 5.15 8.49 -7.11
C LEU A 20 5.18 7.10 -7.78
N PRO A 21 6.20 6.27 -7.49
CA PRO A 21 6.28 4.90 -7.97
C PRO A 21 5.22 4.02 -7.28
N ILE A 22 4.68 3.03 -8.00
CA ILE A 22 3.56 2.19 -7.53
C ILE A 22 4.01 0.76 -7.27
N CYS A 23 3.40 0.12 -6.28
CA CYS A 23 3.37 -1.32 -6.10
C CYS A 23 1.94 -1.84 -5.89
N GLN A 24 1.73 -3.13 -6.14
CA GLN A 24 0.41 -3.76 -6.05
C GLN A 24 0.51 -5.19 -5.53
N LEU A 25 -0.53 -5.66 -4.86
CA LEU A 25 -0.69 -7.08 -4.55
C LEU A 25 -1.19 -7.82 -5.80
N LEU A 26 -0.65 -9.00 -6.07
CA LEU A 26 -1.06 -9.84 -7.21
C LEU A 26 -1.91 -11.03 -6.74
N ASN A 27 -3.19 -11.00 -7.08
CA ASN A 27 -4.12 -12.11 -6.83
C ASN A 27 -3.64 -13.41 -7.49
N GLY A 28 -3.82 -14.54 -6.80
CA GLY A 28 -3.39 -15.87 -7.26
C GLY A 28 -1.87 -16.07 -7.32
N LYS A 29 -1.09 -15.09 -6.86
CA LYS A 29 0.38 -15.16 -6.71
C LYS A 29 0.83 -14.90 -5.29
N ASN A 30 0.01 -14.25 -4.47
CA ASN A 30 0.25 -13.99 -3.06
C ASN A 30 1.58 -13.24 -2.83
N ILE A 31 1.81 -12.21 -3.66
CA ILE A 31 3.01 -11.39 -3.65
C ILE A 31 2.67 -9.91 -3.78
N LEU A 32 3.53 -9.08 -3.17
CA LEU A 32 3.67 -7.68 -3.52
C LEU A 32 4.58 -7.58 -4.75
N PHE A 33 4.13 -6.88 -5.79
CA PHE A 33 4.87 -6.73 -7.05
C PHE A 33 5.18 -5.28 -7.38
N ILE A 34 6.40 -5.06 -7.86
CA ILE A 34 6.91 -3.76 -8.32
C ILE A 34 7.44 -3.91 -9.74
N LYS A 35 6.82 -3.20 -10.69
CA LYS A 35 7.28 -3.17 -12.09
C LYS A 35 8.68 -2.58 -12.23
N SER A 36 9.45 -3.04 -13.21
CA SER A 36 10.79 -2.52 -13.53
C SER A 36 10.82 -1.00 -13.67
N ASP A 37 9.82 -0.37 -14.29
CA ASP A 37 9.79 1.08 -14.42
C ASP A 37 9.58 1.80 -13.08
N ASN A 38 8.79 1.22 -12.16
CA ASN A 38 8.64 1.76 -10.81
C ASN A 38 9.91 1.58 -9.96
N ILE A 39 10.70 0.52 -10.21
CA ILE A 39 12.03 0.33 -9.59
C ILE A 39 13.00 1.45 -10.03
N LYS A 40 12.96 1.85 -11.30
CA LYS A 40 13.76 2.97 -11.81
C LYS A 40 13.33 4.29 -11.16
N LEU A 41 12.02 4.55 -11.11
CA LEU A 41 11.44 5.78 -10.58
C LEU A 41 11.66 5.94 -9.07
N SER A 42 11.67 4.84 -8.31
CA SER A 42 11.87 4.88 -6.85
C SER A 42 13.33 5.12 -6.43
N GLY A 43 14.26 5.08 -7.39
CA GLY A 43 15.69 5.22 -7.12
C GLY A 43 16.22 4.06 -6.28
N TRP A 44 15.91 2.82 -6.69
CA TRP A 44 16.35 1.59 -6.01
C TRP A 44 17.85 1.60 -5.70
N ILE A 45 18.24 1.23 -4.48
CA ILE A 45 19.63 1.40 -4.02
C ILE A 45 20.59 0.50 -4.81
N LYS A 46 20.25 -0.79 -4.95
CA LYS A 46 21.04 -1.76 -5.73
C LYS A 46 20.46 -1.96 -7.14
N ARG A 47 20.07 -0.87 -7.81
CA ARG A 47 19.37 -0.92 -9.11
C ARG A 47 20.10 -1.75 -10.16
N GLY A 48 21.42 -1.56 -10.31
CA GLY A 48 22.19 -2.28 -11.34
C GLY A 48 22.19 -3.80 -11.13
N GLU A 49 22.22 -4.25 -9.88
CA GLU A 49 22.10 -5.67 -9.54
C GLU A 49 20.71 -6.21 -9.93
N VAL A 50 19.65 -5.50 -9.54
CA VAL A 50 18.26 -5.86 -9.86
C VAL A 50 18.02 -5.90 -11.38
N GLU A 51 18.49 -4.90 -12.13
CA GLU A 51 18.34 -4.86 -13.59
C GLU A 51 19.09 -6.02 -14.27
N ASN A 52 20.28 -6.37 -13.76
CA ASN A 52 21.03 -7.53 -14.24
C ASN A 52 20.26 -8.83 -13.97
N LEU A 53 19.70 -9.00 -12.77
CA LEU A 53 18.93 -10.20 -12.41
C LEU A 53 17.65 -10.33 -13.25
N ILE A 54 16.93 -9.23 -13.49
CA ILE A 54 15.76 -9.22 -14.38
C ILE A 54 16.15 -9.59 -15.80
N THR A 55 17.28 -9.08 -16.30
CA THR A 55 17.79 -9.41 -17.64
C THR A 55 18.14 -10.91 -17.74
N GLN A 56 18.78 -11.47 -16.70
CA GLN A 56 19.08 -12.90 -16.64
C GLN A 56 17.81 -13.76 -16.58
N LEU A 57 16.80 -13.35 -15.82
CA LEU A 57 15.50 -14.02 -15.79
C LEU A 57 14.85 -14.02 -17.18
N GLN A 58 14.84 -12.88 -17.88
CA GLN A 58 14.29 -12.76 -19.22
C GLN A 58 15.04 -13.60 -20.26
N ALA A 59 16.36 -13.74 -20.11
CA ALA A 59 17.20 -14.59 -20.96
C ALA A 59 17.10 -16.08 -20.61
N THR A 60 16.45 -16.46 -19.51
CA THR A 60 16.33 -17.85 -19.08
C THR A 60 15.41 -18.63 -20.04
N PRO A 61 15.89 -19.72 -20.68
CA PRO A 61 15.08 -20.47 -21.63
C PRO A 61 13.81 -21.05 -20.98
N LYS A 62 12.71 -21.09 -21.73
CA LYS A 62 11.44 -21.67 -21.28
C LYS A 62 11.66 -23.11 -20.78
N GLY A 63 11.18 -23.40 -19.57
CA GLY A 63 11.36 -24.71 -18.91
C GLY A 63 12.68 -24.88 -18.13
N LYS A 64 13.56 -23.88 -18.13
CA LYS A 64 14.71 -23.82 -17.22
C LYS A 64 14.37 -23.00 -15.97
N LYS A 65 14.85 -23.46 -14.81
CA LYS A 65 14.69 -22.75 -13.54
C LYS A 65 15.73 -21.64 -13.45
N PHE A 66 15.29 -20.40 -13.28
CA PHE A 66 16.16 -19.30 -12.89
C PHE A 66 16.64 -19.51 -11.45
N THR A 67 17.91 -19.26 -11.17
CA THR A 67 18.51 -19.42 -9.83
C THR A 67 19.13 -18.11 -9.41
N LEU A 68 18.79 -17.66 -8.21
CA LEU A 68 19.36 -16.47 -7.61
C LEU A 68 20.84 -16.70 -7.27
N PRO A 69 21.67 -15.64 -7.25
CA PRO A 69 23.03 -15.74 -6.75
C PRO A 69 23.06 -16.29 -5.32
N GLU A 70 24.11 -17.04 -5.00
CA GLU A 70 24.34 -17.51 -3.63
C GLU A 70 24.45 -16.32 -2.68
N GLY A 71 23.74 -16.39 -1.54
CA GLY A 71 23.72 -15.31 -0.54
C GLY A 71 22.83 -14.11 -0.90
N TYR A 72 22.03 -14.18 -1.97
CA TYR A 72 21.05 -13.13 -2.27
C TYR A 72 19.99 -13.01 -1.16
N ASP A 73 19.83 -11.81 -0.61
CA ASP A 73 18.80 -11.52 0.38
C ASP A 73 17.43 -11.46 -0.30
N VAL A 74 16.61 -12.48 -0.12
CA VAL A 74 15.25 -12.54 -0.69
C VAL A 74 14.33 -11.44 -0.17
N ALA A 75 14.64 -10.81 0.98
CA ALA A 75 13.92 -9.62 1.46
C ALA A 75 14.12 -8.40 0.54
N CYS A 76 15.16 -8.41 -0.32
CA CYS A 76 15.37 -7.39 -1.34
C CYS A 76 14.46 -7.57 -2.58
N GLY A 77 13.63 -8.61 -2.60
CA GLY A 77 12.69 -8.92 -3.67
C GLY A 77 13.30 -9.86 -4.71
N ILE A 78 12.46 -10.71 -5.31
CA ILE A 78 12.88 -11.73 -6.27
C ILE A 78 12.49 -11.26 -7.68
N PRO A 79 13.40 -11.31 -8.68
CA PRO A 79 13.05 -11.03 -10.07
C PRO A 79 11.86 -11.87 -10.51
N PHE A 80 10.86 -11.21 -11.10
CA PHE A 80 9.60 -11.85 -11.48
C PHE A 80 9.07 -11.31 -12.80
N ILE A 81 8.42 -12.17 -13.59
CA ILE A 81 7.68 -11.79 -14.79
C ILE A 81 6.22 -12.13 -14.55
N HIS A 82 5.37 -11.11 -14.53
CA HIS A 82 3.94 -11.26 -14.41
C HIS A 82 3.29 -11.16 -15.79
N THR A 83 2.47 -12.14 -16.16
CA THR A 83 1.63 -12.09 -17.36
C THR A 83 0.19 -11.81 -16.97
N TYR A 84 -0.35 -10.68 -17.42
CA TYR A 84 -1.73 -10.27 -17.23
C TYR A 84 -2.67 -11.07 -18.14
N ARG A 85 -3.97 -11.07 -17.84
CA ARG A 85 -4.97 -11.80 -18.63
C ARG A 85 -5.08 -11.36 -20.08
N ASN A 86 -4.81 -10.08 -20.35
CA ASN A 86 -4.74 -9.54 -21.70
C ASN A 86 -3.50 -10.02 -22.49
N GLY A 87 -2.66 -10.89 -21.92
CA GLY A 87 -1.47 -11.44 -22.55
C GLY A 87 -0.22 -10.55 -22.43
N ASN A 88 -0.35 -9.32 -21.93
CA ASN A 88 0.81 -8.48 -21.69
C ASN A 88 1.64 -9.03 -20.53
N SER A 89 2.97 -8.97 -20.67
CA SER A 89 3.90 -9.36 -19.61
C SER A 89 4.71 -8.17 -19.12
N GLU A 90 4.91 -8.09 -17.81
CA GLU A 90 5.72 -7.07 -17.16
C GLU A 90 6.75 -7.74 -16.26
N SER A 91 7.99 -7.27 -16.31
CA SER A 91 9.05 -7.69 -15.38
C SER A 91 9.13 -6.78 -14.17
N GLY A 92 9.70 -7.29 -13.08
CA GLY A 92 9.81 -6.53 -11.84
C GLY A 92 10.41 -7.33 -10.69
N LEU A 93 10.12 -6.89 -9.48
CA LEU A 93 10.43 -7.60 -8.23
C LEU A 93 9.15 -8.07 -7.55
N ALA A 94 9.16 -9.30 -7.08
CA ALA A 94 8.13 -9.92 -6.25
C ALA A 94 8.62 -10.06 -4.80
N PHE A 95 7.74 -9.81 -3.84
CA PHE A 95 7.99 -9.99 -2.41
C PHE A 95 6.89 -10.87 -1.84
N GLU A 96 7.27 -12.01 -1.26
CA GLU A 96 6.35 -12.93 -0.58
C GLU A 96 6.08 -12.47 0.86
N CYS A 97 7.11 -12.06 1.59
CA CYS A 97 7.00 -11.51 2.94
C CYS A 97 7.78 -10.19 3.06
N PRO A 98 7.31 -9.10 2.41
CA PRO A 98 8.02 -7.82 2.41
C PRO A 98 8.14 -7.25 3.82
N ARG A 99 9.25 -6.58 4.12
CA ARG A 99 9.37 -5.74 5.32
C ARG A 99 9.13 -4.30 4.93
N LEU A 100 8.15 -3.65 5.55
CA LEU A 100 7.70 -2.34 5.12
C LEU A 100 7.36 -1.39 6.27
N HIS A 101 7.65 -0.10 6.07
CA HIS A 101 7.10 0.99 6.86
C HIS A 101 5.85 1.52 6.17
N VAL A 102 4.75 1.69 6.91
CA VAL A 102 3.56 2.41 6.43
C VAL A 102 3.61 3.83 6.97
N LEU A 103 3.91 4.79 6.08
CA LEU A 103 4.12 6.19 6.47
C LEU A 103 2.79 6.94 6.58
N ALA A 104 1.84 6.64 5.70
CA ALA A 104 0.52 7.25 5.68
C ALA A 104 -0.43 6.36 4.90
N SER A 105 -1.72 6.45 5.22
CA SER A 105 -2.81 5.81 4.50
C SER A 105 -3.77 6.89 4.00
N SER A 106 -4.31 6.74 2.80
CA SER A 106 -5.44 7.57 2.36
C SER A 106 -6.72 7.16 3.12
N PRO A 107 -7.74 8.02 3.16
CA PRO A 107 -9.11 7.59 3.42
C PRO A 107 -9.53 6.47 2.47
N ARG A 108 -10.56 5.69 2.84
CA ARG A 108 -11.19 4.75 1.91
C ARG A 108 -11.95 5.53 0.85
N MET A 109 -11.53 5.39 -0.41
CA MET A 109 -12.13 6.10 -1.54
C MET A 109 -13.12 5.19 -2.25
N ILE A 110 -14.27 5.74 -2.62
CA ILE A 110 -15.31 5.04 -3.38
C ILE A 110 -14.94 5.13 -4.86
N GLU A 111 -14.57 4.01 -5.45
CA GLU A 111 -14.12 3.92 -6.84
C GLU A 111 -15.15 3.16 -7.70
N VAL A 112 -15.41 3.64 -8.91
CA VAL A 112 -16.25 2.94 -9.90
C VAL A 112 -15.53 1.69 -10.42
N ASN A 113 -16.19 0.53 -10.32
CA ASN A 113 -15.67 -0.73 -10.86
C ASN A 113 -16.16 -0.97 -12.31
N ASP A 114 -15.86 -2.15 -12.87
CA ASP A 114 -16.26 -2.52 -14.23
C ASP A 114 -17.79 -2.50 -14.43
N LYS A 115 -18.55 -3.13 -13.52
CA LYS A 115 -20.03 -3.15 -13.56
C LYS A 115 -20.62 -1.75 -13.46
N GLY A 116 -20.06 -0.90 -12.59
CA GLY A 116 -20.50 0.49 -12.45
C GLY A 116 -20.26 1.31 -13.71
N ALA A 117 -19.15 1.06 -14.41
CA ALA A 117 -18.87 1.70 -15.69
C ALA A 117 -19.84 1.25 -16.79
N GLU A 118 -20.14 -0.05 -16.86
CA GLU A 118 -21.14 -0.62 -17.77
C GLU A 118 -22.55 -0.08 -17.48
N ALA A 119 -22.88 0.15 -16.21
CA ALA A 119 -24.13 0.75 -15.76
C ALA A 119 -24.22 2.28 -15.96
N GLY A 120 -23.14 2.92 -16.44
CA GLY A 120 -23.12 4.36 -16.72
C GLY A 120 -22.99 5.28 -15.49
N ILE A 121 -22.57 4.75 -14.34
CA ILE A 121 -22.36 5.53 -13.11
C ILE A 121 -21.16 6.48 -13.25
N GLY A 122 -20.15 6.07 -14.01
CA GLY A 122 -18.91 6.82 -14.26
C GLY A 122 -17.97 6.00 -15.12
N ARG A 123 -16.71 6.42 -15.27
CA ARG A 123 -15.69 5.60 -15.93
C ARG A 123 -15.03 4.70 -14.89
N LYS A 124 -14.59 3.51 -15.29
CA LYS A 124 -13.82 2.62 -14.43
C LYS A 124 -12.64 3.39 -13.81
N GLY A 125 -12.52 3.34 -12.49
CA GLY A 125 -11.46 4.01 -11.73
C GLY A 125 -11.83 5.42 -11.24
N ASP A 126 -12.96 6.00 -11.67
CA ASP A 126 -13.39 7.30 -11.17
C ASP A 126 -13.68 7.25 -9.66
N ILE A 127 -13.27 8.29 -8.94
CA ILE A 127 -13.42 8.44 -7.49
C ILE A 127 -14.67 9.28 -7.22
N LEU A 128 -15.70 8.64 -6.66
CA LEU A 128 -17.01 9.25 -6.39
C LEU A 128 -17.08 9.93 -5.03
N GLY A 129 -16.25 9.55 -4.08
CA GLY A 129 -16.33 10.07 -2.72
C GLY A 129 -15.28 9.53 -1.76
N ASN A 130 -15.19 10.18 -0.61
CA ASN A 130 -14.40 9.76 0.53
C ASN A 130 -15.31 9.11 1.58
N PHE A 131 -15.19 7.78 1.74
CA PHE A 131 -16.07 6.98 2.57
C PHE A 131 -15.98 7.30 4.08
N GLU A 132 -14.91 7.97 4.52
CA GLU A 132 -14.81 8.40 5.91
C GLU A 132 -15.75 9.59 6.21
N THR A 133 -16.24 10.29 5.18
CA THR A 133 -17.15 11.43 5.34
C THR A 133 -18.62 11.00 5.28
N TRP A 134 -19.50 11.74 5.96
CA TRP A 134 -20.96 11.54 5.86
C TRP A 134 -21.45 11.62 4.41
N HIS A 135 -20.93 12.56 3.63
CA HIS A 135 -21.28 12.70 2.22
C HIS A 135 -20.87 11.46 1.43
N GLY A 136 -19.65 10.95 1.62
CA GLY A 136 -19.20 9.73 0.95
C GLY A 136 -20.00 8.50 1.36
N GLN A 137 -20.37 8.36 2.64
CA GLN A 137 -21.25 7.26 3.07
C GLN A 137 -22.60 7.32 2.35
N SER A 138 -23.20 8.52 2.23
CA SER A 138 -24.43 8.71 1.45
C SER A 138 -24.25 8.40 -0.06
N VAL A 139 -23.09 8.75 -0.64
CA VAL A 139 -22.74 8.36 -2.02
C VAL A 139 -22.64 6.84 -2.15
N ARG A 140 -22.05 6.15 -1.17
CA ARG A 140 -21.93 4.69 -1.15
C ARG A 140 -23.26 3.99 -0.94
N GLU A 141 -24.20 4.57 -0.20
CA GLU A 141 -25.56 4.04 -0.04
C GLU A 141 -26.42 4.24 -1.29
N SER A 142 -26.25 5.36 -1.99
CA SER A 142 -27.00 5.68 -3.21
C SER A 142 -26.53 4.91 -4.45
N HIS A 143 -25.35 4.28 -4.40
CA HIS A 143 -24.82 3.43 -5.46
C HIS A 143 -24.65 2.00 -4.96
N PRO A 144 -25.28 0.99 -5.59
CA PRO A 144 -25.13 -0.40 -5.20
C PRO A 144 -23.66 -0.82 -5.02
N LYS A 145 -23.40 -1.63 -3.98
CA LYS A 145 -22.04 -2.11 -3.66
C LYS A 145 -21.41 -2.91 -4.80
N GLU A 146 -22.22 -3.52 -5.65
CA GLU A 146 -21.80 -4.22 -6.86
C GLU A 146 -21.19 -3.30 -7.94
N PHE A 147 -21.45 -1.99 -7.90
CA PHE A 147 -20.96 -1.02 -8.89
C PHE A 147 -19.75 -0.20 -8.45
N THR A 148 -19.42 -0.26 -7.16
CA THR A 148 -18.31 0.52 -6.60
C THR A 148 -17.45 -0.33 -5.67
N THR A 149 -16.17 -0.02 -5.55
CA THR A 149 -15.24 -0.67 -4.64
C THR A 149 -14.58 0.36 -3.73
N LEU A 150 -14.13 -0.05 -2.56
CA LEU A 150 -13.33 0.81 -1.70
C LEU A 150 -11.85 0.62 -2.02
N ARG A 151 -11.16 1.71 -2.34
CA ARG A 151 -9.71 1.76 -2.58
C ARG A 151 -9.02 2.49 -1.44
N THR A 152 -7.91 1.95 -0.98
CA THR A 152 -7.00 2.60 -0.05
C THR A 152 -5.61 2.67 -0.66
N LEU A 153 -4.94 3.80 -0.47
CA LEU A 153 -3.54 4.00 -0.84
C LEU A 153 -2.69 4.01 0.43
N HIS A 154 -1.57 3.32 0.41
CA HIS A 154 -0.59 3.36 1.48
C HIS A 154 0.74 3.89 0.94
N LEU A 155 1.27 4.93 1.57
CA LEU A 155 2.61 5.41 1.30
C LEU A 155 3.59 4.55 2.10
N ILE A 156 4.46 3.80 1.40
CA ILE A 156 5.32 2.81 2.05
C ILE A 156 6.80 2.97 1.71
N TYR A 157 7.66 2.49 2.61
CA TYR A 157 9.04 2.13 2.30
C TYR A 157 9.23 0.64 2.48
N LEU A 158 9.96 0.00 1.56
CA LEU A 158 10.48 -1.35 1.76
C LEU A 158 11.88 -1.30 2.37
N VAL A 159 12.18 -2.26 3.25
CA VAL A 159 13.48 -2.40 3.91
C VAL A 159 14.03 -3.81 3.77
N ASP A 160 15.36 -3.92 3.84
CA ASP A 160 16.07 -5.21 3.87
C ASP A 160 16.00 -5.88 5.26
N THR A 161 16.70 -7.01 5.40
CA THR A 161 16.82 -7.75 6.65
C THR A 161 17.44 -6.95 7.81
N ASN A 162 18.14 -5.86 7.51
CA ASN A 162 18.81 -4.99 8.48
C ASN A 162 18.06 -3.68 8.74
N GLY A 163 16.86 -3.49 8.14
CA GLY A 163 16.10 -2.25 8.26
C GLY A 163 16.60 -1.12 7.36
N ASN A 164 17.50 -1.37 6.41
CA ASN A 164 17.92 -0.37 5.43
C ASN A 164 16.88 -0.26 4.32
N PHE A 165 16.58 0.96 3.89
CA PHE A 165 15.67 1.20 2.76
C PHE A 165 16.16 0.52 1.48
N LEU A 166 15.24 -0.09 0.72
CA LEU A 166 15.55 -0.64 -0.60
C LEU A 166 15.53 0.43 -1.71
N HIS A 167 14.92 1.59 -1.45
CA HIS A 167 14.70 2.65 -2.42
C HIS A 167 14.75 4.05 -1.78
N LYS A 168 14.97 5.08 -2.60
CA LYS A 168 15.16 6.47 -2.15
C LYS A 168 13.84 7.23 -1.96
N VAL A 169 12.85 6.93 -2.79
CA VAL A 169 11.53 7.58 -2.83
C VAL A 169 10.47 6.56 -2.41
N PRO A 170 9.52 6.89 -1.52
CA PRO A 170 8.51 5.93 -1.08
C PRO A 170 7.63 5.45 -2.24
N LEU A 171 7.07 4.25 -2.09
CA LEU A 171 6.12 3.66 -3.04
C LEU A 171 4.69 3.97 -2.59
N VAL A 172 3.76 4.00 -3.53
CA VAL A 172 2.33 3.93 -3.23
C VAL A 172 1.87 2.50 -3.45
N LEU A 173 1.52 1.81 -2.37
CA LEU A 173 0.78 0.55 -2.41
C LEU A 173 -0.69 0.88 -2.60
N THR A 174 -1.28 0.35 -3.68
CA THR A 174 -2.70 0.50 -3.93
C THR A 174 -3.43 -0.82 -3.71
N VAL A 175 -4.44 -0.80 -2.84
CA VAL A 175 -5.27 -1.95 -2.50
C VAL A 175 -6.74 -1.57 -2.66
N HIS A 176 -7.58 -2.52 -3.09
CA HIS A 176 -9.02 -2.30 -3.23
C HIS A 176 -9.82 -3.55 -2.87
N GLY A 177 -11.11 -3.37 -2.56
CA GLY A 177 -12.02 -4.46 -2.23
C GLY A 177 -11.57 -5.28 -1.02
N GLY A 178 -11.75 -6.60 -1.08
CA GLY A 178 -11.38 -7.51 0.01
C GLY A 178 -9.90 -7.43 0.43
N ALA A 179 -8.98 -7.27 -0.53
CA ALA A 179 -7.56 -7.11 -0.22
C ALA A 179 -7.27 -5.86 0.63
N ALA A 180 -7.99 -4.75 0.38
CA ALA A 180 -7.86 -3.54 1.20
C ALA A 180 -8.39 -3.77 2.63
N ALA A 181 -9.51 -4.50 2.77
CA ALA A 181 -10.07 -4.83 4.07
C ALA A 181 -9.11 -5.68 4.91
N PHE A 182 -8.56 -6.76 4.34
CA PHE A 182 -7.58 -7.61 5.02
C PHE A 182 -6.30 -6.85 5.38
N PHE A 183 -5.75 -6.07 4.45
CA PHE A 183 -4.54 -5.29 4.71
C PHE A 183 -4.75 -4.30 5.87
N GLY A 184 -5.84 -3.52 5.83
CA GLY A 184 -6.16 -2.55 6.88
C GLY A 184 -6.39 -3.20 8.24
N GLN A 185 -7.14 -4.31 8.28
CA GLN A 185 -7.39 -5.06 9.51
C GLN A 185 -6.09 -5.60 10.13
N GLN A 186 -5.24 -6.24 9.33
CA GLN A 186 -3.99 -6.82 9.82
C GLN A 186 -2.98 -5.73 10.24
N LEU A 187 -2.96 -4.59 9.54
CA LEU A 187 -2.12 -3.46 9.93
C LEU A 187 -2.53 -2.87 11.29
N GLU A 188 -3.82 -2.68 11.52
CA GLU A 188 -4.31 -2.20 12.83
C GLU A 188 -4.10 -3.24 13.95
N ASN A 189 -4.29 -4.53 13.64
CA ASN A 189 -3.97 -5.60 14.59
C ASN A 189 -2.48 -5.61 14.94
N PHE A 190 -1.61 -5.42 13.96
CA PHE A 190 -0.18 -5.28 14.17
C PHE A 190 0.16 -4.13 15.10
N TYR A 191 -0.39 -2.93 14.87
CA TYR A 191 -0.14 -1.78 15.76
C TYR A 191 -0.58 -2.05 17.19
N LYS A 192 -1.75 -2.65 17.40
CA LYS A 192 -2.23 -3.02 18.74
C LYS A 192 -1.29 -4.02 19.42
N LEU A 193 -0.81 -5.03 18.71
CA LEU A 193 0.12 -5.99 19.27
C LEU A 193 1.49 -5.35 19.58
N VAL A 194 1.98 -4.42 18.76
CA VAL A 194 3.19 -3.63 19.07
C VAL A 194 2.98 -2.79 20.34
N GLU A 195 1.83 -2.12 20.48
CA GLU A 195 1.47 -1.31 21.65
C GLU A 195 1.44 -2.15 22.94
N ILE A 196 0.82 -3.33 22.88
CA ILE A 196 0.77 -4.29 23.99
C ILE A 196 2.18 -4.78 24.33
N ALA A 197 2.90 -5.32 23.35
CA ALA A 197 4.24 -5.87 23.54
C ALA A 197 5.22 -4.82 24.07
N TYR A 198 5.12 -3.58 23.61
CA TYR A 198 5.94 -2.49 24.10
C TYR A 198 5.63 -2.17 25.57
N SER A 199 4.34 -2.06 25.92
CA SER A 199 3.91 -1.79 27.30
C SER A 199 4.37 -2.90 28.25
N ASP A 200 4.23 -4.16 27.85
CA ASP A 200 4.68 -5.33 28.60
C ASP A 200 6.20 -5.34 28.79
N SER A 201 6.97 -4.97 27.74
CA SER A 201 8.44 -4.88 27.82
C SER A 201 8.94 -3.84 28.82
N GLN A 202 8.15 -2.79 29.06
CA GLN A 202 8.47 -1.71 29.99
C GLN A 202 7.92 -1.97 31.40
N GLY A 203 7.01 -2.92 31.58
CA GLY A 203 6.27 -3.13 32.83
C GLY A 203 5.31 -1.98 33.16
N ASP A 204 4.84 -1.26 32.14
CA ASP A 204 4.03 -0.05 32.24
C ASP A 204 2.57 -0.29 31.84
N SER A 205 1.73 0.73 32.04
CA SER A 205 0.36 0.76 31.51
C SER A 205 0.33 0.82 29.98
N PHE A 206 -0.77 0.37 29.38
CA PHE A 206 -1.00 0.43 27.94
C PHE A 206 -0.85 1.86 27.37
N TYR A 207 -0.05 2.00 26.30
CA TYR A 207 0.09 3.23 25.53
C TYR A 207 -0.40 3.05 24.10
N THR A 208 -1.01 4.09 23.52
CA THR A 208 -1.33 4.13 22.09
C THR A 208 -0.24 4.87 21.33
N LEU A 209 0.27 4.26 20.25
CA LEU A 209 1.25 4.88 19.38
C LEU A 209 0.57 5.91 18.48
N ASN A 210 1.13 7.12 18.43
CA ASN A 210 0.72 8.12 17.44
C ASN A 210 1.20 7.75 16.03
N GLU A 211 0.77 8.50 15.02
CA GLU A 211 1.12 8.24 13.61
C GLU A 211 2.63 8.22 13.34
N GLN A 212 3.42 9.04 14.04
CA GLN A 212 4.87 9.09 13.86
C GLN A 212 5.54 7.84 14.44
N ALA A 213 5.08 7.38 15.60
CA ALA A 213 5.57 6.17 16.23
C ALA A 213 5.15 4.91 15.44
N ARG A 214 3.92 4.89 14.90
CA ARG A 214 3.46 3.84 13.98
C ARG A 214 4.29 3.81 12.68
N ALA A 215 4.61 4.98 12.11
CA ALA A 215 5.34 5.04 10.84
C ALA A 215 6.77 4.46 10.90
N VAL A 216 7.39 4.42 12.08
CA VAL A 216 8.74 3.85 12.26
C VAL A 216 8.74 2.36 12.56
N THR A 217 7.58 1.73 12.73
CA THR A 217 7.51 0.28 12.91
C THR A 217 7.65 -0.43 11.58
N ILE A 218 8.26 -1.63 11.59
CA ILE A 218 8.42 -2.50 10.43
C ILE A 218 7.30 -3.52 10.45
N PHE A 219 6.32 -3.35 9.57
CA PHE A 219 5.30 -4.35 9.31
C PHE A 219 5.86 -5.40 8.33
N GLN A 220 5.73 -6.68 8.68
CA GLN A 220 6.15 -7.78 7.82
C GLN A 220 4.98 -8.73 7.57
N PRO A 221 4.09 -8.40 6.61
CA PRO A 221 2.92 -9.21 6.31
C PRO A 221 3.28 -10.55 5.66
N THR A 222 2.44 -11.54 5.92
CA THR A 222 2.38 -12.80 5.18
C THR A 222 1.13 -12.78 4.30
N PHE A 223 1.30 -13.14 3.02
CA PHE A 223 0.21 -13.18 2.06
C PHE A 223 -0.29 -14.61 1.83
N ASP A 224 -1.61 -14.76 1.66
CA ASP A 224 -2.21 -15.98 1.14
C ASP A 224 -3.47 -15.66 0.33
N THR A 225 -4.03 -16.67 -0.32
CA THR A 225 -5.28 -16.56 -1.07
C THR A 225 -6.46 -16.67 -0.10
N GLU A 226 -7.28 -15.63 -0.06
CA GLU A 226 -8.57 -15.68 0.63
C GLU A 226 -9.72 -15.58 -0.38
N LEU A 227 -10.83 -16.23 -0.04
CA LEU A 227 -12.04 -16.20 -0.84
C LEU A 227 -12.98 -15.13 -0.29
N VAL A 228 -13.31 -14.15 -1.14
CA VAL A 228 -14.14 -13.01 -0.78
C VAL A 228 -15.40 -13.01 -1.65
N GLY A 229 -16.57 -13.14 -1.03
CA GLY A 229 -17.91 -13.19 -1.61
C GLY A 229 -18.74 -14.33 -0.98
N SER A 230 -20.06 -14.18 -0.94
CA SER A 230 -21.05 -15.13 -0.40
C SER A 230 -21.50 -16.19 -1.41
N GLU A 231 -21.82 -15.80 -2.65
CA GLU A 231 -22.29 -16.55 -3.83
C GLU A 231 -21.19 -16.74 -4.91
N ALA A 232 -20.34 -15.74 -5.16
CA ALA A 232 -19.23 -15.71 -6.12
C ALA A 232 -17.92 -15.35 -5.41
N ARG A 233 -17.23 -16.40 -4.94
CA ARG A 233 -15.97 -16.27 -4.21
C ARG A 233 -14.84 -15.83 -5.14
N ALA A 234 -14.44 -14.58 -5.04
CA ALA A 234 -13.25 -14.06 -5.71
C ALA A 234 -12.00 -14.40 -4.89
N GLU A 235 -10.99 -14.96 -5.55
CA GLU A 235 -9.66 -15.14 -4.96
C GLU A 235 -8.93 -13.79 -4.88
N VAL A 236 -8.60 -13.38 -3.67
CA VAL A 236 -7.81 -12.17 -3.41
C VAL A 236 -6.49 -12.53 -2.73
N CYS A 237 -5.43 -11.79 -3.07
CA CYS A 237 -4.20 -11.80 -2.28
C CYS A 237 -4.46 -11.03 -0.99
N ALA A 238 -4.69 -11.75 0.11
CA ALA A 238 -4.97 -11.18 1.42
C ALA A 238 -3.71 -11.19 2.30
N VAL A 239 -3.67 -10.26 3.26
CA VAL A 239 -2.76 -10.39 4.40
C VAL A 239 -3.43 -11.30 5.40
N VAL A 240 -2.83 -12.46 5.66
CA VAL A 240 -3.37 -13.47 6.59
C VAL A 240 -2.69 -13.45 7.95
N GLY A 241 -1.56 -12.76 8.06
CA GLY A 241 -0.83 -12.59 9.30
C GLY A 241 0.40 -11.70 9.10
N PHE A 242 1.23 -11.63 10.12
CA PHE A 242 2.47 -10.86 10.13
C PHE A 242 3.42 -11.43 11.19
N ASN A 243 4.68 -11.00 11.18
CA ASN A 243 5.60 -11.32 12.26
C ASN A 243 5.11 -10.70 13.58
N GLU A 244 4.74 -11.53 14.56
CA GLU A 244 4.08 -11.06 15.78
C GLU A 244 5.07 -10.44 16.78
N PRO A 245 4.78 -9.23 17.29
CA PRO A 245 5.58 -8.61 18.33
C PRO A 245 5.26 -9.24 19.71
N THR A 246 6.31 -9.44 20.50
CA THR A 246 6.27 -9.92 21.89
C THR A 246 7.11 -8.99 22.76
N ALA A 247 6.95 -9.06 24.08
CA ALA A 247 7.71 -8.22 25.02
C ALA A 247 9.24 -8.35 24.82
N GLU A 248 9.71 -9.51 24.37
CA GLU A 248 11.13 -9.81 24.15
C GLU A 248 11.67 -9.25 22.83
N ASN A 249 10.86 -9.19 21.77
CA ASN A 249 11.32 -8.84 20.42
C ASN A 249 10.84 -7.46 19.93
N VAL A 250 9.95 -6.79 20.67
CA VAL A 250 9.26 -5.57 20.20
C VAL A 250 10.20 -4.46 19.73
N GLN A 251 11.40 -4.36 20.32
CA GLN A 251 12.40 -3.37 19.93
C GLN A 251 12.90 -3.56 18.49
N GLU A 252 12.90 -4.79 17.97
CA GLU A 252 13.31 -5.12 16.60
C GLU A 252 12.35 -4.58 15.54
N PHE A 253 11.10 -4.28 15.95
CA PHE A 253 10.10 -3.71 15.05
C PHE A 253 10.31 -2.21 14.86
N PHE A 254 11.05 -1.50 15.71
CA PHE A 254 11.25 -0.07 15.58
C PHE A 254 12.54 0.27 14.80
N ASN A 255 12.39 0.93 13.65
CA ASN A 255 13.53 1.43 12.86
C ASN A 255 13.95 2.84 13.29
N LEU A 256 14.32 3.00 14.56
CA LEU A 256 14.64 4.31 15.14
C LEU A 256 15.85 4.98 14.47
N ALA A 257 16.80 4.19 13.96
CA ALA A 257 17.96 4.69 13.22
C ALA A 257 17.57 5.50 11.97
N ASN A 258 16.38 5.26 11.40
CA ASN A 258 15.88 5.92 10.21
C ASN A 258 14.69 6.87 10.48
N ALA A 259 14.33 7.10 11.74
CA ALA A 259 13.13 7.83 12.14
C ALA A 259 13.03 9.24 11.53
N GLU A 260 14.10 10.02 11.58
CA GLU A 260 14.15 11.38 11.00
C GLU A 260 13.79 11.40 9.51
N LYS A 261 14.28 10.42 8.75
CA LYS A 261 13.96 10.30 7.31
C LYS A 261 12.50 9.89 7.10
N ILE A 262 11.99 8.96 7.91
CA ILE A 262 10.59 8.50 7.85
C ILE A 262 9.65 9.67 8.13
N TRP A 263 9.83 10.36 9.26
CA TRP A 263 9.00 11.50 9.65
C TRP A 263 9.15 12.69 8.70
N GLY A 264 10.37 12.96 8.22
CA GLY A 264 10.62 13.97 7.20
C GLY A 264 9.84 13.69 5.91
N THR A 265 9.82 12.42 5.48
CA THR A 265 9.07 11.98 4.30
C THR A 265 7.56 12.12 4.52
N GLN A 266 7.05 11.59 5.63
CA GLN A 266 5.64 11.66 6.03
C GLN A 266 5.11 13.11 5.99
N ARG A 267 5.86 14.06 6.60
CA ARG A 267 5.52 15.49 6.56
C ARG A 267 5.57 16.09 5.14
N SER A 268 6.59 15.76 4.35
CA SER A 268 6.76 16.32 3.00
C SER A 268 5.70 15.84 1.99
N LEU A 269 5.13 14.67 2.25
CA LEU A 269 4.12 14.01 1.43
C LEU A 269 2.75 14.00 2.12
N SER A 270 2.48 14.98 2.99
CA SER A 270 1.11 15.24 3.44
C SER A 270 0.22 15.50 2.22
N GLY A 271 -0.94 14.84 2.19
CA GLY A 271 -1.83 14.86 1.04
C GLY A 271 -1.34 14.07 -0.17
N PHE A 272 -0.64 12.94 0.05
CA PHE A 272 -0.09 12.14 -1.05
C PHE A 272 -1.18 11.51 -1.91
N ALA A 273 -2.40 11.27 -1.39
CA ALA A 273 -3.46 10.62 -2.14
C ALA A 273 -3.97 11.52 -3.27
N SER A 274 -4.22 12.81 -3.01
CA SER A 274 -4.54 13.78 -4.06
C SER A 274 -3.44 13.85 -5.12
N ARG A 275 -2.18 13.85 -4.70
CA ARG A 275 -1.04 13.92 -5.64
C ARG A 275 -0.96 12.67 -6.52
N TYR A 276 -1.14 11.49 -5.93
CA TYR A 276 -1.22 10.23 -6.66
C TYR A 276 -2.37 10.25 -7.66
N LEU A 277 -3.59 10.58 -7.23
CA LEU A 277 -4.75 10.58 -8.11
C LEU A 277 -4.60 11.58 -9.26
N LYS A 278 -4.05 12.76 -9.00
CA LYS A 278 -3.74 13.75 -10.04
C LYS A 278 -2.74 13.23 -11.07
N GLN A 279 -1.72 12.47 -10.65
CA GLN A 279 -0.78 11.81 -11.57
C GLN A 279 -1.48 10.81 -12.49
N PHE A 280 -2.58 10.19 -12.03
CA PHE A 280 -3.34 9.18 -12.75
C PHE A 280 -4.74 9.68 -13.16
N GLU A 281 -4.95 11.00 -13.31
CA GLU A 281 -6.27 11.60 -13.60
C GLU A 281 -6.92 11.06 -14.89
N LYS A 282 -6.10 10.58 -15.83
CA LYS A 282 -6.59 9.90 -17.04
C LYS A 282 -7.39 8.63 -16.70
N PHE A 283 -7.02 7.96 -15.62
CA PHE A 283 -7.59 6.70 -15.14
C PHE A 283 -8.50 6.89 -13.92
N HIS A 284 -8.24 7.89 -13.08
CA HIS A 284 -8.97 8.17 -11.85
C HIS A 284 -9.43 9.63 -11.83
N GLN A 285 -10.59 9.95 -12.43
CA GLN A 285 -11.15 11.28 -12.25
C GLN A 285 -11.80 11.40 -10.89
N ILE A 286 -11.51 12.49 -10.19
CA ILE A 286 -12.13 12.83 -8.92
C ILE A 286 -13.41 13.61 -9.20
N ALA A 287 -14.54 13.13 -8.67
CA ALA A 287 -15.81 13.84 -8.80
C ALA A 287 -15.73 15.23 -8.14
N PRO A 288 -16.43 16.25 -8.68
CA PRO A 288 -16.40 17.60 -8.11
C PRO A 288 -16.78 17.62 -6.62
N GLY A 289 -15.98 18.29 -5.79
CA GLY A 289 -16.23 18.44 -4.35
C GLY A 289 -15.78 17.27 -3.47
N VAL A 290 -15.12 16.26 -4.03
CA VAL A 290 -14.56 15.15 -3.24
C VAL A 290 -13.18 15.53 -2.67
N GLU A 291 -13.09 15.58 -1.35
CA GLU A 291 -11.84 15.80 -0.60
C GLU A 291 -11.19 14.45 -0.25
N VAL A 292 -10.14 14.08 -0.98
CA VAL A 292 -9.54 12.72 -0.92
C VAL A 292 -8.45 12.55 0.15
N ASP A 293 -8.00 13.62 0.79
CA ASP A 293 -7.02 13.57 1.90
C ASP A 293 -7.63 13.92 3.26
N GLU A 294 -8.94 14.17 3.31
CA GLU A 294 -9.64 14.54 4.54
C GLU A 294 -9.98 13.29 5.37
N PHE A 295 -9.53 13.28 6.62
CA PHE A 295 -10.13 12.43 7.65
C PHE A 295 -11.00 13.35 8.51
N PRO A 296 -12.28 13.01 8.77
CA PRO A 296 -13.09 13.83 9.65
C PRO A 296 -12.43 13.90 11.03
N GLU A 297 -12.37 15.09 11.62
CA GLU A 297 -12.01 15.23 13.04
C GLU A 297 -12.95 14.34 13.86
N GLU A 298 -12.39 13.54 14.78
CA GLU A 298 -13.17 12.66 15.67
C GLU A 298 -14.33 13.44 16.31
N GLN A 299 -15.54 13.24 15.81
CA GLN A 299 -16.75 13.82 16.41
C GLN A 299 -17.09 13.01 17.66
N PHE A 300 -16.33 13.23 18.74
CA PHE A 300 -16.68 12.74 20.07
C PHE A 300 -18.15 13.12 20.37
N GLY A 301 -19.01 12.11 20.50
CA GLY A 301 -20.39 12.28 20.97
C GLY A 301 -21.51 12.13 19.93
N LYS A 302 -21.21 11.84 18.65
CA LYS A 302 -22.19 11.22 17.76
C LYS A 302 -21.79 9.78 17.57
N THR A 303 -22.70 8.85 17.88
CA THR A 303 -22.48 7.41 17.66
C THR A 303 -22.03 7.21 16.21
N MET A 304 -20.75 6.87 16.03
CA MET A 304 -20.28 6.27 14.79
C MET A 304 -21.20 5.07 14.54
N PRO A 305 -21.82 4.91 13.36
CA PRO A 305 -22.44 3.65 13.03
C PRO A 305 -21.36 2.58 13.20
N MET A 306 -21.68 1.51 13.93
CA MET A 306 -20.75 0.41 14.19
C MET A 306 -20.04 0.04 12.90
N ASN A 307 -18.75 -0.30 12.99
CA ASN A 307 -18.10 -1.17 12.02
C ASN A 307 -18.94 -2.43 11.90
N GLN A 308 -19.96 -2.41 11.04
CA GLN A 308 -20.42 -3.59 10.38
C GLN A 308 -19.21 -3.97 9.54
N VAL A 309 -18.48 -4.97 10.05
CA VAL A 309 -17.67 -5.84 9.22
C VAL A 309 -18.51 -6.07 7.98
N ASP A 310 -18.13 -5.44 6.86
CA ASP A 310 -18.85 -5.64 5.61
C ASP A 310 -18.88 -7.14 5.42
N GLU A 311 -20.08 -7.72 5.53
CA GLU A 311 -20.32 -9.08 5.08
C GLU A 311 -19.76 -9.14 3.68
N ILE A 312 -18.79 -10.02 3.54
CA ILE A 312 -17.99 -10.21 2.35
C ILE A 312 -18.94 -10.84 1.30
N GLU A 313 -19.69 -10.00 0.59
CA GLU A 313 -20.72 -10.43 -0.36
C GLU A 313 -20.47 -9.91 -1.79
N ASP A 314 -20.26 -10.89 -2.67
CA ASP A 314 -20.40 -11.06 -4.11
C ASP A 314 -20.10 -9.99 -5.14
N ASN A 315 -19.15 -10.36 -6.01
CA ASN A 315 -19.22 -10.00 -7.42
C ASN A 315 -18.86 -11.20 -8.33
N ASP A 316 -19.89 -11.67 -9.01
CA ASP A 316 -20.00 -12.29 -10.35
C ASP A 316 -18.68 -12.71 -11.07
N PRO A 317 -18.49 -14.01 -11.39
CA PRO A 317 -17.21 -14.62 -11.78
C PRO A 317 -16.72 -14.39 -13.22
N ASP A 318 -17.45 -13.68 -14.09
CA ASP A 318 -17.21 -13.77 -15.55
C ASP A 318 -16.54 -12.55 -16.23
N ASN A 319 -15.95 -11.61 -15.49
CA ASN A 319 -15.24 -10.48 -16.12
C ASN A 319 -13.82 -10.30 -15.57
N PHE A 320 -12.85 -10.81 -16.33
CA PHE A 320 -11.47 -10.96 -15.90
C PHE A 320 -10.45 -10.63 -17.00
#